data_AF-A0A958BW34-F1
#
_entry.id   AF-A0A958BW34-F1
#
_cell.length_a   1.000
_cell.length_b   1.000
_cell.length_c   1.000
_cell.angle_alpha   90.00
_cell.angle_beta   90.00
_cell.angle_gamma   90.00
#
_symmetry.space_group_name_H-M   'P 1'
#
loop_
_entity.id
_entity.type
_entity.pdbx_description
1 polymer ?
#
loop_
_entity_poly.entity_id
_entity_poly.type
_entity_poly.pdbx_seq_one_letter_code
_entity_poly.pdbx_strand_id
1 'polypeptide(L)'
;KVAAMASPEEEWAWAVEGLKEVYDHSEKAGIVLGLEPLNRFETNFLNRHDQALLLAEAVGPNCGICLDAFHINIEEANLYQAILNSHERLVAFHVADNNRMACGQGDYDWVRLLTTLKAAGYDSALTVEFVAPLDRTPANPYKNATADAESELTPEQLKFIEDHGSGVLSDEFYSWLVEVSANTLRDAIKKVNG
;
A
#
# COMPACT_ATOMS: atom_id res chain seq x y z
N LYS A 1 1.90 -13.28 11.42
CA LYS A 1 1.59 -12.72 10.09
C LYS A 1 2.17 -13.55 8.94
N VAL A 2 3.29 -14.28 9.11
CA VAL A 2 3.89 -15.12 8.06
C VAL A 2 3.89 -16.63 8.35
N ALA A 3 3.25 -17.06 9.44
CA ALA A 3 3.13 -18.46 9.80
C ALA A 3 1.75 -18.98 9.38
N ALA A 4 1.72 -20.10 8.64
CA ALA A 4 0.49 -20.74 8.23
C ALA A 4 -0.28 -21.27 9.45
N MET A 5 -1.59 -21.15 9.39
CA MET A 5 -2.54 -21.66 10.38
C MET A 5 -3.13 -23.00 9.94
N ALA A 6 -3.28 -23.24 8.64
CA ALA A 6 -3.90 -24.44 8.08
C ALA A 6 -3.41 -24.74 6.65
N SER A 7 -4.08 -25.65 5.92
CA SER A 7 -3.78 -25.83 4.49
C SER A 7 -4.17 -24.58 3.68
N PRO A 8 -3.56 -24.35 2.50
CA PRO A 8 -3.94 -23.23 1.63
C PRO A 8 -5.44 -23.22 1.28
N GLU A 9 -6.04 -24.39 1.08
CA GLU A 9 -7.46 -24.54 0.79
C GLU A 9 -8.35 -24.17 1.98
N GLU A 10 -7.95 -24.55 3.19
CA GLU A 10 -8.66 -24.21 4.43
C GLU A 10 -8.58 -22.70 4.70
N GLU A 11 -7.38 -22.11 4.61
CA GLU A 11 -7.19 -20.66 4.80
C GLU A 11 -7.96 -19.85 3.76
N TRP A 12 -7.96 -20.30 2.50
CA TRP A 12 -8.74 -19.66 1.44
C TRP A 12 -10.25 -19.72 1.71
N ALA A 13 -10.76 -20.87 2.14
CA ALA A 13 -12.18 -21.03 2.47
C ALA A 13 -12.58 -20.11 3.62
N TRP A 14 -11.77 -20.02 4.68
CA TRP A 14 -12.01 -19.13 5.81
C TRP A 14 -11.97 -17.66 5.40
N ALA A 15 -11.01 -17.26 4.56
CA ALA A 15 -10.92 -15.90 4.06
C ALA A 15 -12.16 -15.52 3.24
N VAL A 16 -12.61 -16.37 2.32
CA VAL A 16 -13.83 -16.13 1.53
C VAL A 16 -15.06 -16.03 2.42
N GLU A 17 -15.21 -16.93 3.39
CA GLU A 17 -16.35 -16.93 4.33
C GLU A 17 -16.39 -15.63 5.14
N GLY A 18 -15.28 -15.29 5.81
CA GLY A 18 -15.20 -14.08 6.64
C GLY A 18 -15.34 -12.79 5.83
N LEU A 19 -14.72 -12.70 4.65
CA LEU A 19 -14.80 -11.52 3.80
C LEU A 19 -16.19 -11.32 3.20
N LYS A 20 -16.99 -12.37 3.01
CA LYS A 20 -18.39 -12.23 2.58
C LYS A 20 -19.25 -11.51 3.61
N GLU A 21 -19.02 -11.75 4.90
CA GLU A 21 -19.73 -11.01 5.96
C GLU A 21 -19.36 -9.52 5.94
N VAL A 22 -18.07 -9.21 5.72
CA VAL A 22 -17.57 -7.84 5.59
C VAL A 22 -18.14 -7.17 4.34
N TYR A 23 -18.16 -7.87 3.21
CA TYR A 23 -18.72 -7.40 1.94
C TYR A 23 -20.22 -7.09 2.06
N ASP A 24 -21.00 -7.99 2.64
CA ASP A 24 -22.44 -7.77 2.86
C ASP A 24 -22.71 -6.55 3.75
N HIS A 25 -21.80 -6.24 4.68
CA HIS A 25 -21.86 -5.02 5.47
C HIS A 25 -21.48 -3.78 4.66
N SER A 26 -20.39 -3.86 3.88
CA SER A 26 -19.89 -2.73 3.09
C SER A 26 -20.92 -2.29 2.04
N GLU A 27 -21.60 -3.24 1.38
CA GLU A 27 -22.65 -2.97 0.40
C GLU A 27 -23.83 -2.19 1.03
N LYS A 28 -24.24 -2.55 2.25
CA LYS A 28 -25.31 -1.84 2.99
C LYS A 28 -24.90 -0.41 3.37
N ALA A 29 -23.59 -0.19 3.56
CA ALA A 29 -23.02 1.11 3.88
C ALA A 29 -22.66 1.95 2.64
N GLY A 30 -22.76 1.39 1.42
CA GLY A 30 -22.32 2.05 0.19
C GLY A 30 -20.78 2.22 0.12
N ILE A 31 -20.04 1.31 0.76
CA ILE A 31 -18.57 1.32 0.81
C ILE A 31 -18.04 0.20 -0.10
N VAL A 32 -17.08 0.55 -0.95
CA VAL A 32 -16.37 -0.42 -1.81
C VAL A 32 -15.26 -1.10 -1.00
N LEU A 33 -15.28 -2.42 -0.95
CA LEU A 33 -14.25 -3.23 -0.30
C LEU A 33 -13.08 -3.48 -1.26
N GLY A 34 -11.88 -3.00 -0.92
CA GLY A 34 -10.64 -3.28 -1.64
C GLY A 34 -9.74 -4.24 -0.87
N LEU A 35 -9.34 -5.36 -1.49
CA LEU A 35 -8.39 -6.31 -0.91
C LEU A 35 -6.96 -5.96 -1.32
N GLU A 36 -6.07 -5.81 -0.35
CA GLU A 36 -4.67 -5.44 -0.59
C GLU A 36 -3.74 -6.66 -0.49
N PRO A 37 -3.06 -7.06 -1.58
CA PRO A 37 -1.95 -8.00 -1.49
C PRO A 37 -0.71 -7.31 -0.92
N LEU A 38 -0.09 -7.90 0.10
CA LEU A 38 1.10 -7.36 0.77
C LEU A 38 2.36 -8.18 0.39
N ASN A 39 3.55 -7.65 0.63
CA ASN A 39 4.76 -8.44 0.36
C ASN A 39 4.88 -9.66 1.30
N ARG A 40 5.73 -10.63 0.91
CA ARG A 40 5.95 -11.91 1.61
C ARG A 40 6.49 -11.78 3.04
N PHE A 41 6.98 -10.61 3.42
CA PHE A 41 7.48 -10.35 4.77
C PHE A 41 6.37 -9.90 5.72
N GLU A 42 5.24 -9.46 5.18
CA GLU A 42 4.10 -8.96 5.94
C GLU A 42 2.95 -9.97 5.98
N THR A 43 2.79 -10.80 4.96
CA THR A 43 1.82 -11.89 4.93
C THR A 43 2.33 -13.07 4.13
N ASN A 44 1.86 -14.28 4.47
CA ASN A 44 2.07 -15.49 3.68
C ASN A 44 0.84 -15.89 2.84
N PHE A 45 -0.26 -15.13 2.92
CA PHE A 45 -1.54 -15.50 2.34
C PHE A 45 -1.82 -14.84 0.98
N LEU A 46 -1.82 -13.50 0.92
CA LEU A 46 -2.18 -12.72 -0.27
C LEU A 46 -1.04 -11.79 -0.67
N ASN A 47 -0.29 -12.14 -1.72
CA ASN A 47 0.96 -11.44 -2.08
C ASN A 47 0.98 -10.81 -3.47
N ARG A 48 0.09 -11.21 -4.37
CA ARG A 48 0.07 -10.73 -5.76
C ARG A 48 -1.31 -10.28 -6.22
N HIS A 49 -1.35 -9.46 -7.26
CA HIS A 49 -2.56 -8.96 -7.88
C HIS A 49 -3.49 -10.09 -8.36
N ASP A 50 -2.95 -11.15 -8.96
CA ASP A 50 -3.72 -12.28 -9.50
C ASP A 50 -4.47 -13.03 -8.40
N GLN A 51 -3.83 -13.23 -7.25
CA GLN A 51 -4.45 -13.82 -6.07
C GLN A 51 -5.54 -12.92 -5.50
N ALA A 52 -5.28 -11.60 -5.42
CA ALA A 52 -6.24 -10.62 -4.91
C ALA A 52 -7.48 -10.54 -5.79
N LEU A 53 -7.34 -10.57 -7.12
CA LEU A 53 -8.46 -10.60 -8.06
C LEU A 53 -9.32 -11.86 -7.89
N LEU A 54 -8.70 -13.04 -7.76
CA LEU A 54 -9.41 -14.30 -7.52
C LEU A 54 -10.19 -14.26 -6.20
N LEU A 55 -9.61 -13.68 -5.14
CA LEU A 55 -10.27 -13.58 -3.85
C LEU A 55 -11.43 -12.58 -3.93
N ALA A 56 -11.22 -11.42 -4.53
CA ALA A 56 -12.25 -10.40 -4.72
C ALA A 56 -13.44 -10.95 -5.51
N GLU A 57 -13.19 -11.73 -6.58
CA GLU A 57 -14.23 -12.41 -7.34
C GLU A 57 -15.01 -13.43 -6.50
N ALA A 58 -14.32 -14.21 -5.66
CA ALA A 58 -14.95 -15.19 -4.77
C ALA A 58 -15.79 -14.54 -3.65
N VAL A 59 -15.42 -13.33 -3.23
CA VAL A 59 -16.09 -12.55 -2.19
C VAL A 59 -17.36 -11.89 -2.71
N GLY A 60 -17.28 -11.13 -3.81
CA GLY A 60 -18.46 -10.44 -4.33
C GLY A 60 -18.22 -9.63 -5.62
N PRO A 61 -19.31 -9.32 -6.35
CA PRO A 61 -19.22 -8.61 -7.64
C PRO A 61 -18.61 -7.21 -7.52
N ASN A 62 -18.90 -6.48 -6.44
CA ASN A 62 -18.37 -5.13 -6.20
C ASN A 62 -17.11 -5.10 -5.32
N CYS A 63 -16.54 -6.27 -4.98
CA CYS A 63 -15.27 -6.33 -4.28
C CYS A 63 -14.12 -6.04 -5.25
N GLY A 64 -13.31 -5.05 -4.94
CA GLY A 64 -12.13 -4.67 -5.70
C GLY A 64 -10.84 -5.07 -5.02
N ILE A 65 -9.73 -4.57 -5.55
CA ILE A 65 -8.39 -4.68 -4.99
C ILE A 65 -7.78 -3.29 -4.80
N CYS A 66 -6.96 -3.18 -3.75
CA CYS A 66 -6.04 -2.06 -3.55
C CYS A 66 -4.66 -2.54 -3.95
N LEU A 67 -3.97 -1.87 -4.86
CA LEU A 67 -2.55 -2.17 -5.11
C LEU A 67 -1.69 -1.10 -4.47
N ASP A 68 -0.62 -1.52 -3.81
CA ASP A 68 0.44 -0.64 -3.32
C ASP A 68 1.68 -0.80 -4.18
N ALA A 69 2.22 0.32 -4.68
CA ALA A 69 3.46 0.36 -5.43
C ALA A 69 4.59 -0.44 -4.76
N PHE A 70 4.87 -0.21 -3.47
CA PHE A 70 5.92 -0.91 -2.75
C PHE A 70 5.73 -2.44 -2.73
N HIS A 71 4.52 -2.93 -2.46
CA HIS A 71 4.26 -4.37 -2.40
C HIS A 71 4.42 -5.01 -3.78
N ILE A 72 3.80 -4.43 -4.82
CA ILE A 72 3.87 -4.98 -6.17
C ILE A 72 5.27 -4.86 -6.79
N ASN A 73 6.10 -3.91 -6.34
CA ASN A 73 7.51 -3.84 -6.73
C ASN A 73 8.31 -5.09 -6.29
N ILE A 74 7.94 -5.68 -5.15
CA ILE A 74 8.64 -6.84 -4.59
C ILE A 74 8.09 -8.14 -5.18
N GLU A 75 6.77 -8.25 -5.30
CA GLU A 75 6.11 -9.54 -5.56
C GLU A 75 5.77 -9.79 -7.02
N GLU A 76 5.59 -8.73 -7.83
CA GLU A 76 5.23 -8.88 -9.23
C GLU A 76 6.45 -9.00 -10.13
N ALA A 77 6.42 -9.99 -11.04
CA ALA A 77 7.43 -10.07 -12.09
C ALA A 77 7.39 -8.84 -13.03
N ASN A 78 6.20 -8.26 -13.21
CA ASN A 78 6.00 -7.01 -13.94
C ASN A 78 4.84 -6.23 -13.31
N LEU A 79 5.17 -5.29 -12.42
CA LEU A 79 4.18 -4.47 -11.71
C LEU A 79 3.27 -3.66 -12.65
N TYR A 80 3.77 -3.21 -13.81
CA TYR A 80 2.95 -2.45 -14.75
C TYR A 80 1.88 -3.35 -15.39
N GLN A 81 2.23 -4.60 -15.70
CA GLN A 81 1.25 -5.56 -16.20
C GLN A 81 0.24 -5.93 -15.11
N ALA A 82 0.67 -6.04 -13.86
CA ALA A 82 -0.23 -6.28 -12.73
C ALA A 82 -1.29 -5.17 -12.59
N ILE A 83 -0.87 -3.90 -12.71
CA ILE A 83 -1.78 -2.74 -12.74
C ILE A 83 -2.77 -2.85 -13.90
N LEU A 84 -2.29 -3.12 -15.11
CA LEU A 84 -3.15 -3.25 -16.29
C LEU A 84 -4.17 -4.38 -16.15
N ASN A 85 -3.76 -5.53 -15.59
CA ASN A 85 -4.62 -6.70 -15.38
C ASN A 85 -5.73 -6.46 -14.33
N SER A 86 -5.59 -5.41 -13.51
CA SER A 86 -6.53 -5.13 -12.42
C SER A 86 -7.83 -4.48 -12.92
N HIS A 87 -7.79 -3.82 -14.09
CA HIS A 87 -8.94 -3.25 -14.79
C HIS A 87 -9.93 -2.52 -13.85
N GLU A 88 -11.24 -2.74 -14.02
CA GLU A 88 -12.28 -2.11 -13.20
C GLU A 88 -12.26 -2.50 -11.72
N ARG A 89 -11.52 -3.55 -11.33
CA ARG A 89 -11.40 -3.97 -9.94
C ARG A 89 -10.32 -3.20 -9.17
N LEU A 90 -9.51 -2.36 -9.82
CA LEU A 90 -8.58 -1.49 -9.11
C LEU A 90 -9.32 -0.30 -8.50
N VAL A 91 -9.64 -0.40 -7.21
CA VAL A 91 -10.50 0.58 -6.52
C VAL A 91 -9.72 1.57 -5.64
N ALA A 92 -8.49 1.22 -5.28
CA ALA A 92 -7.57 2.06 -4.53
C ALA A 92 -6.13 1.79 -4.99
N PHE A 93 -5.26 2.80 -4.81
CA PHE A 93 -3.84 2.67 -5.10
C PHE A 93 -3.01 3.42 -4.07
N HIS A 94 -2.16 2.68 -3.34
CA HIS A 94 -1.22 3.24 -2.38
C HIS A 94 0.11 3.58 -3.06
N VAL A 95 0.72 4.70 -2.64
CA VAL A 95 1.96 5.21 -3.20
C VAL A 95 2.99 5.51 -2.11
N ALA A 96 4.12 4.83 -2.24
CA ALA A 96 5.41 5.18 -1.68
C ALA A 96 6.47 4.73 -2.69
N ASP A 97 7.69 5.23 -2.56
CA ASP A 97 8.76 4.80 -3.46
C ASP A 97 9.19 3.35 -3.17
N ASN A 98 10.00 2.76 -4.05
CA ASN A 98 10.36 1.34 -4.01
C ASN A 98 11.09 0.94 -2.70
N ASN A 99 11.65 1.92 -2.01
CA ASN A 99 12.32 1.80 -0.71
C ASN A 99 11.42 2.23 0.48
N ARG A 100 10.10 2.35 0.26
CA ARG A 100 9.07 2.77 1.24
C ARG A 100 9.22 4.22 1.75
N MET A 101 10.08 5.04 1.13
CA MET A 101 10.17 6.48 1.37
C MET A 101 9.10 7.26 0.61
N ALA A 102 9.09 8.58 0.78
CA ALA A 102 8.28 9.49 -0.02
C ALA A 102 8.50 9.31 -1.53
N CYS A 103 7.46 9.53 -2.33
CA CYS A 103 7.54 9.42 -3.79
C CYS A 103 8.62 10.36 -4.35
N GLY A 104 9.53 9.80 -5.14
CA GLY A 104 10.67 10.51 -5.74
C GLY A 104 11.97 10.38 -4.92
N GLN A 105 11.97 9.58 -3.85
CA GLN A 105 13.15 9.29 -3.03
C GLN A 105 13.69 7.87 -3.21
N GLY A 106 13.22 7.17 -4.24
CA GLY A 106 13.76 5.90 -4.69
C GLY A 106 13.89 5.87 -6.22
N ASP A 107 13.74 4.69 -6.79
CA ASP A 107 13.97 4.41 -8.21
C ASP A 107 12.68 4.23 -9.01
N TYR A 108 11.51 4.53 -8.44
CA TYR A 108 10.27 4.43 -9.21
C TYR A 108 10.20 5.41 -10.39
N ASP A 109 9.88 4.88 -11.57
CA ASP A 109 9.44 5.70 -12.71
C ASP A 109 7.97 6.09 -12.51
N TRP A 110 7.76 7.22 -11.83
CA TRP A 110 6.44 7.76 -11.52
C TRP A 110 5.62 8.17 -12.76
N VAL A 111 6.28 8.64 -13.83
CA VAL A 111 5.57 8.99 -15.07
C VAL A 111 5.03 7.72 -15.71
N ARG A 112 5.83 6.66 -15.78
CA ARG A 112 5.39 5.36 -16.31
C ARG A 112 4.31 4.72 -15.43
N LEU A 113 4.45 4.78 -14.10
CA LEU A 113 3.44 4.25 -13.17
C LEU A 113 2.08 4.92 -13.39
N LEU A 114 2.05 6.25 -13.37
CA LEU A 114 0.81 7.02 -13.55
C LEU A 114 0.22 6.87 -14.96
N THR A 115 1.07 6.77 -15.99
CA THR A 115 0.63 6.46 -17.35
C THR A 115 -0.04 5.08 -17.40
N THR A 116 0.52 4.10 -16.68
CA THR A 116 -0.02 2.74 -16.60
C THR A 116 -1.36 2.71 -15.85
N LEU A 117 -1.47 3.44 -14.73
CA LEU A 117 -2.73 3.59 -13.99
C LEU A 117 -3.83 4.20 -14.88
N LYS A 118 -3.50 5.27 -15.60
CA LYS A 118 -4.42 5.90 -16.56
C LYS A 118 -4.83 4.93 -17.68
N ALA A 119 -3.89 4.14 -18.20
CA ALA A 119 -4.17 3.12 -19.21
C ALA A 119 -5.03 1.97 -18.69
N ALA A 120 -4.92 1.64 -17.39
CA ALA A 120 -5.79 0.68 -16.71
C ALA A 120 -7.19 1.24 -16.41
N GLY A 121 -7.43 2.54 -16.65
CA GLY A 121 -8.70 3.21 -16.38
C GLY A 121 -8.86 3.70 -14.94
N TYR A 122 -7.78 3.75 -14.15
CA TYR A 122 -7.82 4.25 -12.78
C TYR A 122 -7.90 5.79 -12.77
N ASP A 123 -8.98 6.33 -12.20
CA ASP A 123 -9.27 7.77 -12.10
C ASP A 123 -9.65 8.19 -10.66
N SER A 124 -9.16 7.45 -9.66
CA SER A 124 -9.41 7.74 -8.24
C SER A 124 -8.18 8.35 -7.56
N ALA A 125 -8.31 8.67 -6.27
CA ALA A 125 -7.24 9.25 -5.47
C ALA A 125 -6.05 8.30 -5.34
N LEU A 126 -4.85 8.87 -5.18
CA LEU A 126 -3.66 8.13 -4.75
C LEU A 126 -3.49 8.36 -3.25
N THR A 127 -3.31 7.29 -2.48
CA THR A 127 -3.08 7.39 -1.03
C THR A 127 -1.59 7.28 -0.75
N VAL A 128 -0.99 8.30 -0.15
CA VAL A 128 0.43 8.27 0.22
C VAL A 128 0.61 7.38 1.45
N GLU A 129 1.45 6.35 1.36
CA GLU A 129 1.70 5.38 2.43
C GLU A 129 3.21 5.06 2.56
N PHE A 130 3.98 6.00 3.07
CA PHE A 130 5.40 5.76 3.36
C PHE A 130 5.61 5.20 4.77
N VAL A 131 6.65 4.37 4.90
CA VAL A 131 7.19 3.84 6.16
C VAL A 131 8.70 4.04 6.08
N ALA A 132 9.12 5.29 6.24
CA ALA A 132 10.51 5.67 6.04
C ALA A 132 11.44 4.87 6.97
N PRO A 133 12.46 4.17 6.45
CA PRO A 133 13.44 3.48 7.29
C PRO A 133 14.17 4.48 8.19
N LEU A 134 14.00 4.31 9.50
CA LEU A 134 14.76 5.08 10.48
C LEU A 134 16.19 4.55 10.59
N ASP A 135 17.13 5.27 9.99
CA ASP A 135 18.56 5.03 10.20
C ASP A 135 18.96 5.54 11.60
N ARG A 136 19.27 4.60 12.50
CA ARG A 136 19.73 4.88 13.87
C ARG A 136 21.25 4.96 13.98
N THR A 137 21.97 4.92 12.86
CA THR A 137 23.42 5.05 12.82
C THR A 137 23.84 6.50 12.64
N PRO A 138 25.11 6.85 12.93
CA PRO A 138 25.65 8.18 12.62
C PRO A 138 25.58 8.57 11.12
N ALA A 139 25.39 7.60 10.23
CA ALA A 139 25.28 7.80 8.78
C ALA A 139 23.94 8.40 8.35
N ASN A 140 22.93 8.45 9.23
CA ASN A 140 21.61 8.96 8.90
C ASN A 140 21.71 10.41 8.34
N PRO A 141 21.32 10.64 7.07
CA PRO A 141 21.36 11.98 6.49
C PRO A 141 20.24 12.88 7.01
N TYR A 142 19.17 12.32 7.58
CA TYR A 142 17.98 13.01 8.06
C TYR A 142 18.07 13.26 9.57
N LYS A 143 18.77 14.34 9.96
CA LYS A 143 19.04 14.65 11.37
C LYS A 143 17.81 14.99 12.22
N ASN A 144 16.71 15.37 11.56
CA ASN A 144 15.41 15.66 12.18
C ASN A 144 14.41 14.49 12.03
N ALA A 145 14.82 13.32 11.52
CA ALA A 145 13.87 12.24 11.21
C ALA A 145 13.24 11.61 12.44
N THR A 146 14.00 11.47 13.52
CA THR A 146 13.49 10.93 14.78
C THR A 146 12.84 12.05 15.57
N ALA A 147 11.65 11.80 16.09
CA ALA A 147 11.18 12.61 17.21
C ALA A 147 12.17 12.45 18.38
N ASP A 148 12.31 13.48 19.23
CA ASP A 148 12.79 13.28 20.60
C ASP A 148 11.74 12.42 21.31
N ALA A 149 11.83 11.10 21.10
CA ALA A 149 10.77 10.17 21.40
C ALA A 149 10.63 10.00 22.91
N GLU A 150 9.62 10.67 23.51
CA GLU A 150 8.85 10.15 24.65
C GLU A 150 7.63 11.01 25.09
N SER A 151 7.42 12.25 24.62
CA SER A 151 6.52 13.13 25.40
C SER A 151 5.00 13.04 25.18
N GLU A 152 4.42 12.41 24.13
CA GLU A 152 2.95 12.48 23.93
C GLU A 152 2.23 11.24 23.30
N LEU A 153 2.90 10.11 23.03
CA LEU A 153 2.22 8.93 22.48
C LEU A 153 1.64 8.03 23.57
N THR A 154 0.41 7.53 23.38
CA THR A 154 -0.12 6.46 24.24
C THR A 154 0.61 5.14 23.94
N PRO A 155 0.63 4.19 24.90
CA PRO A 155 1.19 2.86 24.68
C PRO A 155 0.61 2.15 23.46
N GLU A 156 -0.67 2.36 23.16
CA GLU A 156 -1.36 1.77 22.00
C GLU A 156 -0.87 2.39 20.68
N GLN A 157 -0.66 3.70 20.64
CA GLN A 157 -0.12 4.38 19.46
C GLN A 157 1.32 3.95 19.19
N LEU A 158 2.13 3.87 20.25
CA LEU A 158 3.51 3.38 20.14
C LEU A 158 3.53 1.93 19.64
N LYS A 159 2.72 1.07 20.23
CA LYS A 159 2.59 -0.33 19.81
C LYS A 159 2.17 -0.46 18.35
N PHE A 160 1.23 0.37 17.90
CA PHE A 160 0.81 0.38 16.49
C PHE A 160 1.97 0.73 15.56
N ILE A 161 2.74 1.78 15.87
CA ILE A 161 3.92 2.21 15.09
C ILE A 161 4.94 1.06 14.99
N GLU A 162 5.25 0.44 16.13
CA GLU A 162 6.19 -0.68 16.22
C GLU A 162 5.71 -1.92 15.44
N ASP A 163 4.43 -2.29 15.57
CA ASP A 163 3.84 -3.46 14.90
C ASP A 163 3.73 -3.30 13.37
N HIS A 164 3.83 -2.07 12.86
CA HIS A 164 3.87 -1.73 11.42
C HIS A 164 5.27 -1.38 10.93
N GLY A 165 6.31 -1.70 11.71
CA GLY A 165 7.71 -1.62 11.28
C GLY A 165 8.24 -0.20 11.08
N SER A 166 7.48 0.82 11.49
CA SER A 166 7.99 2.19 11.61
C SER A 166 8.62 2.38 12.99
N GLY A 167 9.43 3.42 13.13
CA GLY A 167 9.59 4.04 14.44
C GLY A 167 8.97 5.43 14.42
N VAL A 168 9.05 6.10 15.56
CA VAL A 168 8.46 7.43 15.72
C VAL A 168 9.22 8.45 14.87
N LEU A 169 8.57 8.91 13.80
CA LEU A 169 9.04 10.03 12.98
C LEU A 169 8.70 11.34 13.69
N SER A 170 9.53 12.37 13.51
CA SER A 170 9.13 13.73 13.92
C SER A 170 8.02 14.27 13.01
N ASP A 171 7.18 15.15 13.53
CA ASP A 171 6.13 15.83 12.73
C ASP A 171 6.72 16.61 11.56
N GLU A 172 7.90 17.23 11.75
CA GLU A 172 8.62 17.96 10.71
C GLU A 172 9.01 17.02 9.57
N PHE A 173 9.61 15.87 9.90
CA PHE A 173 10.05 14.90 8.91
C PHE A 173 8.87 14.22 8.20
N TYR A 174 7.81 13.86 8.94
CA TYR A 174 6.58 13.33 8.38
C TYR A 174 5.95 14.33 7.39
N SER A 175 5.80 15.59 7.80
CA SER A 175 5.24 16.65 6.94
C SER A 175 6.06 16.86 5.68
N TRP A 176 7.39 16.82 5.80
CA TRP A 176 8.30 16.91 4.67
C TRP A 176 8.15 15.72 3.70
N LEU A 177 8.01 14.49 4.18
CA LEU A 177 7.76 13.31 3.33
C LEU A 177 6.43 13.41 2.56
N VAL A 178 5.38 13.93 3.21
CA VAL A 178 4.09 14.19 2.56
C VAL A 178 4.25 15.25 1.46
N GLU A 179 4.93 16.36 1.74
CA GLU A 179 5.15 17.44 0.78
C GLU A 179 5.97 16.97 -0.43
N VAL A 180 7.07 16.24 -0.19
CA VAL A 180 7.90 15.64 -1.25
C VAL A 180 7.05 14.74 -2.13
N SER A 181 6.26 13.84 -1.54
CA SER A 181 5.39 12.92 -2.30
C SER A 181 4.38 13.69 -3.14
N ALA A 182 3.71 14.69 -2.57
CA ALA A 182 2.71 15.49 -3.26
C ALA A 182 3.32 16.27 -4.44
N ASN A 183 4.50 16.86 -4.27
CA ASN A 183 5.18 17.61 -5.32
C ASN A 183 5.64 16.70 -6.46
N THR A 184 6.27 15.56 -6.14
CA THR A 184 6.68 14.55 -7.14
C THR A 184 5.49 14.07 -7.97
N LEU A 185 4.40 13.67 -7.30
CA LEU A 185 3.21 13.14 -7.98
C LEU A 185 2.53 14.21 -8.83
N ARG A 186 2.40 15.45 -8.34
CA ARG A 186 1.81 16.56 -9.14
C ARG A 186 2.61 16.83 -10.41
N ASP A 187 3.94 16.83 -10.32
CA ASP A 187 4.79 17.06 -11.48
C ASP A 187 4.75 15.89 -12.47
N ALA A 188 4.67 14.65 -11.99
CA ALA A 188 4.47 13.49 -12.84
C ALA A 188 3.08 13.50 -13.52
N ILE A 189 2.01 13.83 -12.80
CA ILE A 189 0.64 13.97 -13.34
C ILE A 189 0.61 15.02 -14.46
N LYS A 190 1.27 16.17 -14.29
CA LYS A 190 1.37 17.20 -15.36
C LYS A 190 2.00 16.63 -16.63
N LYS A 191 3.05 15.80 -16.50
CA LYS A 191 3.71 15.16 -17.65
C LYS A 191 2.86 14.08 -18.31
N VAL A 192 1.99 13.39 -17.56
CA VAL A 192 1.05 12.38 -18.11
C VAL A 192 -0.14 13.03 -18.83
N ASN A 193 -0.50 14.27 -18.45
CA ASN A 193 -1.65 14.98 -18.99
C ASN A 193 -1.33 16.07 -20.02
N GLY A 194 -0.08 16.55 -20.06
CA GLY A 194 0.40 17.49 -21.08
C GLY A 194 0.88 16.80 -22.33
#